data_AF-A0A4V1T0F2-F1
#
_entry.id   AF-A0A4V1T0F2-F1
#
_cell.length_a   1.000
_cell.length_b   1.000
_cell.length_c   1.000
_cell.angle_alpha   90.00
_cell.angle_beta   90.00
_cell.angle_gamma   90.00
#
_symmetry.space_group_name_H-M   'P 1'
#
loop_
_entity.id
_entity.type
_entity.pdbx_description
1 polymer ?
#
loop_
_entity_poly.entity_id
_entity_poly.type
_entity_poly.pdbx_seq_one_letter_code
_entity_poly.pdbx_strand_id
1 'polypeptide(L)'
;MLSAFRSPKILFLMPVFVLIFTRIAIEISARLLPINLSWIPAFASYYLCIEICLWIAKNQLGIVISSKKNTVLPIPAFKQFFFGILLPALIPFGVFISNYKAVPNLVYVYIVVFALINPFFEETFWRGLFNNLPIAPIKRQVLSGFLFSFSHYFLWGSYWLSNPRILIPTCVTTFIMGWCWMWFYQKDGRLIYPILSHIVVDMFNLSIAVFLGMKLANT
;
A
#
# COMPACT_ATOMS: atom_id res chain seq x y z
N MET A 1 -32.14 0.55 6.66
CA MET A 1 -30.76 0.95 6.32
C MET A 1 -29.67 0.01 6.84
N LEU A 2 -29.79 -0.61 8.02
CA LEU A 2 -28.74 -1.50 8.58
C LEU A 2 -28.57 -2.86 7.86
N SER A 3 -29.52 -3.30 7.03
CA SER A 3 -29.42 -4.59 6.32
C SER A 3 -28.43 -4.58 5.15
N ALA A 4 -28.17 -3.43 4.52
CA ALA A 4 -27.26 -3.33 3.38
C ALA A 4 -25.79 -3.59 3.75
N PHE A 5 -25.41 -3.28 5.01
CA PHE A 5 -24.04 -3.44 5.51
C PHE A 5 -23.66 -4.87 5.90
N ARG A 6 -24.62 -5.81 5.86
CA ARG A 6 -24.36 -7.22 6.19
C ARG A 6 -24.00 -8.08 4.98
N SER A 7 -24.07 -7.54 3.77
CA SER A 7 -23.69 -8.28 2.57
C SER A 7 -22.17 -8.28 2.38
N PRO A 8 -21.52 -9.44 2.15
CA PRO A 8 -20.09 -9.49 1.78
C PRO A 8 -19.76 -8.69 0.51
N LYS A 9 -20.77 -8.34 -0.30
CA LYS A 9 -20.62 -7.49 -1.48
C LYS A 9 -20.13 -6.07 -1.13
N ILE A 10 -20.33 -5.59 0.10
CA ILE A 10 -19.84 -4.27 0.52
C ILE A 10 -18.31 -4.17 0.45
N LEU A 11 -17.60 -5.30 0.55
CA LEU A 11 -16.15 -5.36 0.44
C LEU A 11 -15.64 -4.81 -0.91
N PHE A 12 -16.43 -4.90 -1.98
CA PHE A 12 -16.08 -4.31 -3.29
C PHE A 12 -16.15 -2.79 -3.30
N LEU A 13 -16.96 -2.18 -2.41
CA LEU A 13 -17.12 -0.73 -2.32
C LEU A 13 -16.06 -0.08 -1.41
N MET A 14 -15.46 -0.85 -0.51
CA MET A 14 -14.42 -0.35 0.42
C MET A 14 -13.20 0.27 -0.28
N PRO A 15 -12.57 -0.35 -1.32
CA PRO A 15 -11.53 0.34 -2.08
C PRO A 15 -12.01 1.66 -2.68
N VAL A 16 -13.21 1.67 -3.26
CA VAL A 16 -13.76 2.88 -3.91
C VAL A 16 -13.93 4.00 -2.87
N PHE A 17 -14.46 3.67 -1.70
CA PHE A 17 -14.56 4.59 -0.57
C PHE A 17 -13.18 5.14 -0.18
N VAL A 18 -12.22 4.27 0.11
CA VAL A 18 -10.87 4.68 0.51
C VAL A 18 -10.24 5.59 -0.55
N LEU A 19 -10.32 5.22 -1.83
CA LEU A 19 -9.72 5.99 -2.92
C LEU A 19 -10.36 7.36 -3.10
N ILE A 20 -11.69 7.45 -3.12
CA ILE A 20 -12.39 8.72 -3.34
C ILE A 20 -12.13 9.69 -2.18
N PHE A 21 -12.31 9.25 -0.94
CA PHE A 21 -12.15 10.13 0.23
C PHE A 21 -10.70 10.55 0.42
N THR A 22 -9.75 9.66 0.16
CA THR A 22 -8.33 10.02 0.18
C THR A 22 -7.98 11.01 -0.92
N ARG A 23 -8.52 10.84 -2.14
CA ARG A 23 -8.31 11.79 -3.23
C ARG A 23 -8.82 13.19 -2.86
N ILE A 24 -10.00 13.28 -2.25
CA ILE A 24 -10.55 14.54 -1.77
C ILE A 24 -9.63 15.16 -0.70
N ALA A 25 -9.16 14.35 0.26
CA ALA A 25 -8.25 14.80 1.30
C ALA A 25 -6.91 15.30 0.72
N ILE A 26 -6.37 14.64 -0.29
CA ILE A 26 -5.16 15.08 -1.01
C ILE A 26 -5.39 16.46 -1.65
N GLU A 27 -6.49 16.63 -2.39
CA GLU A 27 -6.82 17.89 -3.06
C GLU A 27 -7.01 19.04 -2.06
N ILE A 28 -7.69 18.80 -0.94
CA ILE A 28 -7.87 19.79 0.12
C ILE A 28 -6.52 20.12 0.77
N SER A 29 -5.75 19.10 1.13
CA SER A 29 -4.46 19.28 1.81
C SER A 29 -3.45 20.03 0.92
N ALA A 30 -3.40 19.72 -0.37
CA ALA A 30 -2.53 20.38 -1.33
C ALA A 30 -2.91 21.86 -1.58
N ARG A 31 -4.19 22.22 -1.39
CA ARG A 31 -4.66 23.61 -1.51
C ARG A 31 -4.44 24.42 -0.23
N LEU A 32 -4.60 23.80 0.94
CA LEU A 32 -4.56 24.49 2.23
C LEU A 32 -3.17 24.54 2.86
N LEU A 33 -2.27 23.62 2.52
CA LEU A 33 -0.98 23.47 3.17
C LEU A 33 0.18 23.55 2.16
N PRO A 34 1.36 24.01 2.60
CA PRO A 34 2.59 23.86 1.84
C PRO A 34 2.85 22.41 1.42
N ILE A 35 3.44 22.22 0.23
CA ILE A 35 3.69 20.90 -0.36
C ILE A 35 4.47 19.95 0.55
N ASN A 36 5.38 20.49 1.37
CA ASN A 36 6.20 19.72 2.30
C ASN A 36 5.43 19.17 3.51
N LEU A 37 4.22 19.68 3.76
CA LEU A 37 3.34 19.26 4.85
C LEU A 37 2.04 18.63 4.37
N SER A 38 1.60 18.91 3.13
CA SER A 38 0.30 18.48 2.62
C SER A 38 0.12 16.97 2.54
N TRP A 39 1.21 16.20 2.43
CA TRP A 39 1.18 14.74 2.44
C TRP A 39 0.76 14.16 3.81
N ILE A 40 1.04 14.85 4.92
CA ILE A 40 0.76 14.35 6.28
C ILE A 40 -0.76 14.17 6.50
N PRO A 41 -1.62 15.20 6.36
CA PRO A 41 -3.06 15.02 6.53
C PRO A 41 -3.70 14.17 5.43
N ALA A 42 -3.11 14.12 4.24
CA ALA A 42 -3.55 13.20 3.18
C ALA A 42 -3.40 11.73 3.62
N PHE A 43 -2.23 11.34 4.13
CA PHE A 43 -1.99 10.00 4.66
C PHE A 43 -2.77 9.72 5.94
N ALA A 44 -2.92 10.70 6.83
CA ALA A 44 -3.77 10.53 8.00
C ALA A 44 -5.22 10.21 7.62
N SER A 45 -5.73 10.89 6.58
CA SER A 45 -7.07 10.61 6.02
C SER A 45 -7.14 9.25 5.35
N TYR A 46 -6.09 8.83 4.64
CA TYR A 46 -5.99 7.51 4.04
C TYR A 46 -6.07 6.39 5.09
N TYR A 47 -5.27 6.50 6.16
CA TYR A 47 -5.28 5.54 7.27
C TYR A 47 -6.61 5.54 8.00
N LEU A 48 -7.22 6.71 8.23
CA LEU A 48 -8.55 6.80 8.83
C LEU A 48 -9.60 6.08 7.96
N CYS A 49 -9.58 6.25 6.64
CA CYS A 49 -10.50 5.58 5.74
C CYS A 49 -10.32 4.05 5.79
N ILE A 50 -9.07 3.58 5.83
CA ILE A 50 -8.75 2.16 6.02
C ILE A 50 -9.33 1.65 7.34
N GLU A 51 -9.06 2.32 8.46
CA GLU A 51 -9.54 1.92 9.78
C GLU A 51 -11.08 1.88 9.86
N ILE A 52 -11.76 2.83 9.22
CA ILE A 52 -13.23 2.80 9.08
C ILE A 52 -13.66 1.53 8.34
N CYS A 53 -13.03 1.17 7.22
CA CYS A 53 -13.35 -0.06 6.50
C CYS A 53 -13.09 -1.32 7.34
N LEU A 54 -11.97 -1.36 8.08
CA LEU A 54 -11.64 -2.46 8.98
C LEU A 54 -12.65 -2.59 10.13
N TRP A 55 -13.06 -1.47 10.71
CA TRP A 55 -14.09 -1.41 11.74
C TRP A 55 -15.44 -1.90 11.21
N ILE A 56 -15.86 -1.48 10.01
CA ILE A 56 -17.10 -1.97 9.37
C ILE A 56 -16.99 -3.48 9.15
N ALA A 57 -15.88 -3.96 8.59
CA ALA A 57 -15.68 -5.37 8.31
C ALA A 57 -15.75 -6.24 9.57
N LYS A 58 -15.13 -5.79 10.67
CA LYS A 58 -15.18 -6.48 11.96
C LYS A 58 -16.59 -6.50 12.55
N ASN A 59 -17.22 -5.33 12.67
CA ASN A 59 -18.46 -5.19 13.44
C ASN A 59 -19.73 -5.54 12.67
N GLN A 60 -19.73 -5.39 11.34
CA GLN A 60 -20.91 -5.63 10.50
C GLN A 60 -20.83 -6.96 9.73
N LEU A 61 -19.62 -7.42 9.40
CA LEU A 61 -19.41 -8.65 8.62
C LEU A 61 -18.77 -9.79 9.44
N GLY A 62 -18.34 -9.53 10.68
CA GLY A 62 -17.65 -10.53 11.50
C GLY A 62 -16.27 -10.92 10.97
N ILE A 63 -15.69 -10.13 10.06
CA ILE A 63 -14.37 -10.41 9.48
C ILE A 63 -13.30 -9.94 10.46
N VAL A 64 -12.58 -10.90 11.04
CA VAL A 64 -11.44 -10.62 11.90
C VAL A 64 -10.16 -10.92 11.14
N ILE A 65 -9.38 -9.88 10.86
CA ILE A 65 -8.04 -10.04 10.30
C ILE A 65 -7.14 -10.49 11.44
N SER A 66 -6.83 -11.79 11.44
CA SER A 66 -6.14 -12.42 12.56
C SER A 66 -4.68 -11.98 12.62
N SER A 67 -4.34 -11.26 13.70
CA SER A 67 -2.94 -11.01 14.10
C SER A 67 -2.26 -12.25 14.71
N LYS A 68 -3.01 -13.32 15.01
CA LYS A 68 -2.48 -14.51 15.72
C LYS A 68 -1.40 -15.26 14.95
N LYS A 69 -1.20 -14.96 13.65
CA LYS A 69 -0.10 -15.51 12.85
C LYS A 69 0.97 -14.47 12.48
N ASN A 70 1.11 -13.39 13.24
CA ASN A 70 2.17 -12.40 13.02
C ASN A 70 3.56 -12.86 13.52
N THR A 71 3.75 -14.16 13.74
CA THR A 71 5.07 -14.72 14.06
C THR A 71 5.90 -14.84 12.80
N VAL A 72 7.15 -14.38 12.87
CA VAL A 72 8.11 -14.58 11.79
C VAL A 72 8.41 -16.07 11.65
N LEU A 73 8.56 -16.81 12.75
CA LEU A 73 8.87 -18.24 12.68
C LEU A 73 7.61 -19.12 12.60
N PRO A 74 7.70 -20.28 11.92
CA PRO A 74 8.84 -20.74 11.11
C PRO A 74 8.96 -19.98 9.77
N ILE A 75 10.17 -19.91 9.21
CA ILE A 75 10.40 -19.25 7.90
C ILE A 75 9.58 -19.99 6.83
N PRO A 76 8.95 -19.27 5.86
CA PRO A 76 8.13 -19.90 4.82
C PRO A 76 9.02 -20.74 3.90
N ALA A 77 8.41 -21.59 3.08
CA ALA A 77 9.15 -22.35 2.09
C ALA A 77 9.93 -21.40 1.15
N PHE A 78 11.13 -21.79 0.71
CA PHE A 78 12.00 -20.96 -0.11
C PHE A 78 11.28 -20.29 -1.29
N LYS A 79 10.45 -21.04 -2.03
CA LYS A 79 9.67 -20.50 -3.15
C LYS A 79 8.70 -19.38 -2.72
N GLN A 80 8.02 -19.54 -1.58
CA GLN A 80 7.10 -18.54 -1.05
C GLN A 80 7.87 -17.29 -0.62
N PHE A 81 8.95 -17.50 0.16
CA PHE A 81 9.78 -16.40 0.62
C PHE A 81 10.42 -15.63 -0.54
N PHE A 82 11.01 -16.32 -1.50
CA PHE A 82 11.68 -15.69 -2.63
C PHE A 82 10.71 -14.92 -3.53
N PHE A 83 9.68 -15.58 -4.09
CA PHE A 83 8.78 -14.95 -5.05
C PHE A 83 7.74 -14.02 -4.42
N GLY A 84 7.35 -14.30 -3.17
CA GLY A 84 6.33 -13.55 -2.47
C GLY A 84 6.87 -12.32 -1.74
N ILE A 85 8.11 -12.38 -1.23
CA ILE A 85 8.64 -11.41 -0.26
C ILE A 85 9.94 -10.78 -0.77
N LEU A 86 10.98 -11.57 -1.02
CA LEU A 86 12.30 -11.03 -1.35
C LEU A 86 12.31 -10.34 -2.71
N LEU A 87 11.77 -10.99 -3.74
CA LEU A 87 11.76 -10.43 -5.09
C LEU A 87 10.97 -9.10 -5.15
N PRO A 88 9.73 -8.99 -4.63
CA PRO A 88 9.02 -7.72 -4.52
C PRO A 88 9.80 -6.63 -3.76
N ALA A 89 10.42 -6.97 -2.62
CA ALA A 89 11.20 -6.03 -1.81
C ALA A 89 12.36 -5.39 -2.56
N LEU A 90 12.97 -6.12 -3.50
CA LEU A 90 14.15 -5.67 -4.24
C LEU A 90 13.82 -4.89 -5.52
N ILE A 91 12.56 -4.87 -5.97
CA ILE A 91 12.15 -4.15 -7.19
C ILE A 91 12.59 -2.67 -7.20
N PRO A 92 12.34 -1.88 -6.15
CA PRO A 92 12.76 -0.47 -6.12
C PRO A 92 14.24 -0.25 -5.81
N PHE A 93 15.06 -1.30 -5.62
CA PHE A 93 16.45 -1.14 -5.21
C PHE A 93 17.30 -0.32 -6.20
N GLY A 94 17.04 -0.44 -7.50
CA GLY A 94 17.70 0.39 -8.52
C GLY A 94 17.38 1.88 -8.40
N VAL A 95 16.15 2.22 -7.97
CA VAL A 95 15.73 3.60 -7.70
C VAL A 95 16.52 4.16 -6.51
N PHE A 96 16.67 3.37 -5.45
CA PHE A 96 17.47 3.74 -4.28
C PHE A 96 18.91 4.06 -4.66
N ILE A 97 19.62 3.12 -5.31
CA ILE A 97 21.04 3.29 -5.69
C ILE A 97 21.23 4.55 -6.54
N SER A 98 20.31 4.81 -7.46
CA SER A 98 20.42 5.93 -8.39
C SER A 98 20.22 7.29 -7.73
N ASN A 99 19.50 7.35 -6.61
CA ASN A 99 18.94 8.60 -6.11
C ASN A 99 19.22 8.89 -4.64
N TYR A 100 19.79 7.96 -3.88
CA TYR A 100 19.98 8.13 -2.43
C TYR A 100 20.78 9.40 -2.08
N LYS A 101 21.79 9.75 -2.88
CA LYS A 101 22.59 10.97 -2.64
C LYS A 101 21.81 12.28 -2.82
N ALA A 102 20.70 12.26 -3.56
CA ALA A 102 19.87 13.44 -3.79
C ALA A 102 18.89 13.72 -2.65
N VAL A 103 18.74 12.78 -1.71
CA VAL A 103 17.77 12.88 -0.61
C VAL A 103 18.46 13.47 0.64
N PRO A 104 17.95 14.58 1.20
CA PRO A 104 18.49 15.13 2.44
C PRO A 104 18.34 14.18 3.63
N ASN A 105 19.30 14.22 4.56
CA ASN A 105 19.32 13.37 5.76
C ASN A 105 18.01 13.43 6.57
N LEU A 106 17.39 14.60 6.70
CA LEU A 106 16.11 14.73 7.40
C LEU A 106 14.97 13.96 6.72
N VAL A 107 14.96 13.90 5.38
CA VAL A 107 13.93 13.19 4.62
C VAL A 107 14.07 11.68 4.83
N TYR A 108 15.28 11.15 5.05
CA TYR A 108 15.45 9.75 5.45
C TYR A 108 14.75 9.40 6.75
N VAL A 109 14.74 10.31 7.73
CA VAL A 109 13.99 10.10 8.98
C VAL A 109 12.50 9.96 8.67
N TYR A 110 11.95 10.83 7.82
CA TYR A 110 10.55 10.73 7.41
C TYR A 110 10.26 9.45 6.62
N ILE A 111 11.16 9.03 5.72
CA ILE A 111 11.05 7.77 4.98
C ILE A 111 11.00 6.59 5.94
N VAL A 112 11.89 6.52 6.93
CA VAL A 112 11.92 5.42 7.89
C VAL A 112 10.65 5.41 8.74
N VAL A 113 10.21 6.56 9.26
CA VAL A 113 8.98 6.66 10.05
C VAL A 113 7.77 6.24 9.22
N PHE A 114 7.67 6.73 7.99
CA PHE A 114 6.61 6.37 7.05
C PHE A 114 6.62 4.86 6.75
N ALA A 115 7.77 4.32 6.37
CA ALA A 115 7.95 2.91 6.05
C ALA A 115 7.59 1.99 7.21
N LEU A 116 7.78 2.41 8.47
CA LEU A 116 7.41 1.61 9.64
C LEU A 116 5.91 1.65 9.97
N ILE A 117 5.14 2.59 9.42
CA ILE A 117 3.72 2.78 9.72
C ILE A 117 2.85 2.34 8.54
N ASN A 118 3.15 2.85 7.34
CA ASN A 118 2.34 2.71 6.15
C ASN A 118 1.99 1.25 5.80
N PRO A 119 2.96 0.31 5.80
CA PRO A 119 2.69 -1.08 5.46
C PRO A 119 1.67 -1.75 6.38
N PHE A 120 1.59 -1.37 7.65
CA PHE A 120 0.62 -2.00 8.56
C PHE A 120 -0.81 -1.69 8.15
N PHE A 121 -1.11 -0.46 7.77
CA PHE A 121 -2.43 -0.07 7.28
C PHE A 121 -2.70 -0.69 5.90
N GLU A 122 -1.76 -0.50 4.97
CA GLU A 122 -1.95 -0.93 3.59
C GLU A 122 -2.05 -2.45 3.46
N GLU A 123 -1.18 -3.23 4.09
CA GLU A 123 -1.24 -4.70 4.00
C GLU A 123 -2.47 -5.26 4.70
N THR A 124 -2.86 -4.70 5.84
CA THR A 124 -4.08 -5.12 6.54
C THR A 124 -5.31 -4.89 5.67
N PHE A 125 -5.38 -3.77 4.97
CA PHE A 125 -6.46 -3.49 4.04
C PHE A 125 -6.38 -4.33 2.77
N TRP A 126 -5.36 -4.12 1.94
CA TRP A 126 -5.28 -4.68 0.59
C TRP A 126 -5.06 -6.19 0.56
N ARG A 127 -4.48 -6.80 1.60
CA ARG A 127 -4.26 -8.25 1.67
C ARG A 127 -5.19 -8.86 2.72
N GLY A 128 -5.13 -8.34 3.94
CA GLY A 128 -5.92 -8.84 5.06
C GLY A 128 -7.41 -8.85 4.79
N LEU A 129 -7.99 -7.67 4.52
CA LEU A 129 -9.42 -7.51 4.29
C LEU A 129 -9.85 -8.11 2.95
N PHE A 130 -9.14 -7.81 1.87
CA PHE A 130 -9.52 -8.22 0.50
C PHE A 130 -9.45 -9.71 0.26
N ASN A 131 -8.66 -10.45 1.04
CA ASN A 131 -8.65 -11.90 0.94
C ASN A 131 -10.01 -12.54 1.31
N ASN A 132 -10.92 -11.77 1.93
CA ASN A 132 -12.28 -12.20 2.27
C ASN A 132 -13.31 -11.95 1.15
N LEU A 133 -12.89 -11.43 -0.01
CA LEU A 133 -13.79 -11.25 -1.15
C LEU A 133 -14.35 -12.61 -1.63
N PRO A 134 -15.66 -12.71 -1.91
CA PRO A 134 -16.33 -13.96 -2.30
C PRO A 134 -16.09 -14.30 -3.78
N ILE A 135 -14.83 -14.33 -4.21
CA ILE A 135 -14.40 -14.66 -5.58
C ILE A 135 -13.26 -15.68 -5.53
N ALA A 136 -12.89 -16.25 -6.68
CA ALA A 136 -11.80 -17.23 -6.75
C ALA A 136 -10.45 -16.63 -6.27
N PRO A 137 -9.56 -17.43 -5.64
CA PRO A 137 -8.27 -16.94 -5.11
C PRO A 137 -7.41 -16.19 -6.13
N ILE A 138 -7.30 -16.71 -7.36
CA ILE A 138 -6.56 -16.05 -8.44
C ILE A 138 -7.18 -14.72 -8.85
N LYS A 139 -8.51 -14.61 -8.85
CA LYS A 139 -9.21 -13.34 -9.13
C LYS A 139 -8.93 -12.31 -8.04
N ARG A 140 -8.84 -12.74 -6.76
CA ARG A 140 -8.42 -11.85 -5.66
C ARG A 140 -6.99 -11.35 -5.83
N GLN A 141 -6.06 -12.21 -6.26
CA GLN A 141 -4.67 -11.81 -6.52
C GLN A 141 -4.58 -10.72 -7.59
N VAL A 142 -5.20 -10.96 -8.75
CA VAL A 142 -5.21 -10.01 -9.87
C VAL A 142 -5.90 -8.71 -9.48
N LEU A 143 -7.06 -8.79 -8.82
CA LEU A 143 -7.81 -7.61 -8.38
C LEU A 143 -7.04 -6.81 -7.33
N SER A 144 -6.37 -7.48 -6.38
CA SER A 144 -5.52 -6.84 -5.37
C SER A 144 -4.37 -6.10 -6.03
N GLY A 145 -3.63 -6.75 -6.95
CA GLY A 145 -2.55 -6.09 -7.68
C GLY A 145 -3.05 -4.90 -8.50
N PHE A 146 -4.19 -5.06 -9.19
CA PHE A 146 -4.77 -4.00 -10.02
C PHE A 146 -5.21 -2.79 -9.20
N LEU A 147 -5.98 -2.98 -8.13
CA LEU A 147 -6.45 -1.88 -7.30
C LEU A 147 -5.32 -1.22 -6.51
N PHE A 148 -4.31 -1.98 -6.10
CA PHE A 148 -3.12 -1.44 -5.47
C PHE A 148 -2.33 -0.53 -6.44
N SER A 149 -2.09 -1.00 -7.66
CA SER A 149 -1.47 -0.20 -8.73
C SER A 149 -2.30 1.05 -9.08
N PHE A 150 -3.62 0.87 -9.26
CA PHE A 150 -4.53 1.96 -9.55
C PHE A 150 -4.57 2.99 -8.43
N SER A 151 -4.46 2.59 -7.16
CA SER A 151 -4.39 3.54 -6.04
C SER A 151 -3.19 4.46 -6.16
N HIS A 152 -2.04 3.95 -6.61
CA HIS A 152 -0.83 4.76 -6.79
C HIS A 152 -0.98 5.75 -7.95
N TYR A 153 -1.60 5.32 -9.05
CA TYR A 153 -1.97 6.22 -10.13
C TYR A 153 -2.95 7.31 -9.67
N PHE A 154 -4.04 6.90 -9.01
CA PHE A 154 -5.18 7.77 -8.72
C PHE A 154 -4.92 8.74 -7.57
N LEU A 155 -4.26 8.29 -6.50
CA LEU A 155 -3.99 9.11 -5.32
C LEU A 155 -2.71 9.91 -5.52
N TRP A 156 -1.63 9.24 -5.93
CA TRP A 156 -0.30 9.83 -5.88
C TRP A 156 0.12 10.45 -7.22
N GLY A 157 -0.57 10.12 -8.33
CA GLY A 157 -0.38 10.75 -9.64
C GLY A 157 -0.63 12.26 -9.68
N SER A 158 -1.35 12.83 -8.70
CA SER A 158 -1.47 14.30 -8.55
C SER A 158 -0.24 14.97 -7.95
N TYR A 159 0.64 14.20 -7.32
CA TYR A 159 1.97 14.69 -6.94
C TYR A 159 2.89 14.60 -8.17
N TRP A 160 4.21 14.66 -7.94
CA TRP A 160 5.26 14.64 -8.96
C TRP A 160 5.26 13.41 -9.90
N LEU A 161 4.41 12.41 -9.62
CA LEU A 161 4.20 11.22 -10.44
C LEU A 161 3.44 11.49 -11.75
N SER A 162 3.10 12.74 -12.09
CA SER A 162 2.49 13.05 -13.39
C SER A 162 3.42 12.80 -14.59
N ASN A 163 4.74 12.67 -14.36
CA ASN A 163 5.69 12.27 -15.40
C ASN A 163 5.47 10.80 -15.82
N PRO A 164 5.08 10.51 -17.07
CA PRO A 164 4.81 9.14 -17.52
C PRO A 164 6.00 8.18 -17.35
N ARG A 165 7.24 8.69 -17.39
CA ARG A 165 8.47 7.89 -17.21
C ARG A 165 8.60 7.34 -15.79
N ILE A 166 7.94 7.96 -14.81
CA ILE A 166 7.92 7.51 -13.42
C ILE A 166 6.62 6.77 -13.13
N LEU A 167 5.50 7.33 -13.61
CA LEU A 167 4.16 6.80 -13.37
C LEU A 167 4.00 5.37 -13.86
N ILE A 168 4.37 5.11 -15.12
CA ILE A 168 4.16 3.80 -15.74
C ILE A 168 4.96 2.71 -15.03
N PRO A 169 6.29 2.85 -14.80
CA PRO A 169 7.04 1.88 -14.02
C PRO A 169 6.49 1.71 -12.60
N THR A 170 6.07 2.79 -11.95
CA THR A 170 5.47 2.72 -10.60
C THR A 170 4.20 1.88 -10.61
N CYS A 171 3.28 2.09 -11.56
CA CYS A 171 2.06 1.30 -11.69
C CYS A 171 2.35 -0.17 -12.00
N VAL A 172 3.29 -0.47 -12.91
CA VAL A 172 3.65 -1.85 -13.27
C VAL A 172 4.27 -2.58 -12.08
N THR A 173 5.22 -1.95 -11.40
CA THR A 173 5.92 -2.56 -10.26
C THR A 173 4.97 -2.76 -9.08
N THR A 174 4.13 -1.77 -8.75
CA THR A 174 3.12 -1.91 -7.69
C THR A 174 2.08 -2.98 -8.01
N PHE A 175 1.70 -3.18 -9.28
CA PHE A 175 0.85 -4.30 -9.68
C PHE A 175 1.52 -5.65 -9.36
N ILE A 176 2.79 -5.83 -9.75
CA ILE A 176 3.56 -7.05 -9.51
C ILE A 176 3.69 -7.31 -8.01
N MET A 177 4.07 -6.29 -7.24
CA MET A 177 4.22 -6.40 -5.79
C MET A 177 2.88 -6.77 -5.13
N GLY A 178 1.79 -6.05 -5.46
CA GLY A 178 0.44 -6.31 -4.95
C GLY A 178 -0.04 -7.73 -5.24
N TRP A 179 0.21 -8.24 -6.44
CA TRP A 179 -0.05 -9.64 -6.78
C TRP A 179 0.77 -10.58 -5.90
N CYS A 180 2.11 -10.47 -5.90
CA CYS A 180 3.00 -11.35 -5.15
C CYS A 180 2.66 -11.41 -3.67
N TRP A 181 2.36 -10.26 -3.05
CA TRP A 181 2.00 -10.16 -1.65
C TRP A 181 0.66 -10.84 -1.32
N MET A 182 -0.36 -10.66 -2.17
CA MET A 182 -1.64 -11.38 -2.01
C MET A 182 -1.47 -12.90 -2.24
N TRP A 183 -0.67 -13.30 -3.23
CA TRP A 183 -0.35 -14.71 -3.48
C TRP A 183 0.33 -15.34 -2.25
N PHE A 184 1.33 -14.66 -1.68
CA PHE A 184 1.99 -15.12 -0.47
C PHE A 184 0.99 -15.26 0.68
N TYR A 185 0.20 -14.21 0.95
CA TYR A 185 -0.75 -14.21 2.05
C TYR A 185 -1.81 -15.32 1.91
N GLN A 186 -2.25 -15.65 0.70
CA GLN A 186 -3.15 -16.77 0.46
C GLN A 186 -2.53 -18.15 0.71
N LYS A 187 -1.21 -18.29 0.52
CA LYS A 187 -0.50 -19.56 0.72
C LYS A 187 -0.07 -19.78 2.16
N ASP A 188 0.39 -18.72 2.82
CA ASP A 188 1.04 -18.80 4.12
C ASP A 188 0.15 -18.26 5.25
N GLY A 189 -0.75 -17.32 4.95
CA GLY A 189 -1.74 -16.77 5.88
C GLY A 189 -1.17 -15.78 6.89
N ARG A 190 0.07 -15.33 6.73
CA ARG A 190 0.72 -14.34 7.61
C ARG A 190 0.93 -13.01 6.90
N LEU A 191 0.42 -11.93 7.48
CA LEU A 191 0.60 -10.57 6.94
C LEU A 191 1.97 -9.97 7.26
N ILE A 192 2.66 -10.46 8.30
CA ILE A 192 3.95 -9.90 8.71
C ILE A 192 4.99 -9.92 7.59
N TYR A 193 4.95 -10.92 6.71
CA TYR A 193 5.89 -11.03 5.61
C TYR A 193 5.65 -10.00 4.50
N PRO A 194 4.43 -9.84 3.95
CA PRO A 194 4.09 -8.70 3.10
C PRO A 194 4.43 -7.36 3.75
N ILE A 195 4.16 -7.19 5.04
CA ILE A 195 4.50 -5.96 5.79
C ILE A 195 6.01 -5.71 5.74
N LEU A 196 6.83 -6.68 6.12
CA LEU A 196 8.29 -6.55 6.10
C LEU A 196 8.83 -6.27 4.69
N SER A 197 8.30 -6.95 3.68
CA SER A 197 8.66 -6.67 2.29
C SER A 197 8.30 -5.24 1.89
N HIS A 198 7.13 -4.75 2.29
CA HIS A 198 6.66 -3.42 1.96
C HIS A 198 7.45 -2.32 2.71
N ILE A 199 7.86 -2.55 3.97
CA ILE A 199 8.80 -1.64 4.68
C ILE A 199 10.06 -1.43 3.82
N VAL A 200 10.65 -2.52 3.30
CA VAL A 200 11.84 -2.42 2.44
C VAL A 200 11.54 -1.68 1.14
N VAL A 201 10.37 -1.92 0.54
CA VAL A 201 9.93 -1.19 -0.66
C VAL A 201 9.83 0.31 -0.39
N ASP A 202 9.21 0.72 0.72
CA ASP A 202 9.02 2.13 1.10
C ASP A 202 10.34 2.86 1.42
N MET A 203 11.34 2.11 1.89
CA MET A 203 12.69 2.64 2.06
C MET A 203 13.41 2.81 0.72
N PHE A 204 13.34 1.79 -0.15
CA PHE A 204 14.07 1.78 -1.42
C PHE A 204 13.41 2.65 -2.51
N ASN A 205 12.09 2.85 -2.47
CA ASN A 205 11.40 3.75 -3.37
C ASN A 205 11.57 5.23 -2.99
N LEU A 206 12.19 5.53 -1.83
CA LEU A 206 12.36 6.87 -1.29
C LEU A 206 11.02 7.62 -1.16
N SER A 207 9.97 6.90 -0.76
CA SER A 207 8.55 7.29 -0.69
C SER A 207 8.29 8.78 -0.39
N ILE A 208 8.81 9.30 0.72
CA ILE A 208 8.60 10.71 1.10
C ILE A 208 9.31 11.68 0.14
N ALA A 209 10.50 11.37 -0.37
CA ALA A 209 11.18 12.23 -1.34
C ALA A 209 10.36 12.38 -2.63
N VAL A 210 9.65 11.33 -3.04
CA VAL A 210 8.73 11.35 -4.18
C VAL A 210 7.53 12.27 -3.90
N PHE A 211 6.93 12.21 -2.71
CA PHE A 211 5.82 13.11 -2.33
C PHE A 211 6.23 14.57 -2.20
N LEU A 212 7.46 14.82 -1.73
CA LEU A 212 8.05 16.16 -1.68
C LEU A 212 8.42 16.72 -3.06
N GLY A 213 8.29 15.92 -4.13
CA GLY A 213 8.59 16.33 -5.49
C GLY A 213 10.05 16.66 -5.72
N MET A 214 10.95 15.97 -5.01
CA MET A 214 12.39 16.15 -5.16
C MET A 214 12.81 15.68 -6.56
N LYS A 215 13.60 16.50 -7.26
CA LYS A 215 14.21 16.11 -8.53
C LYS A 215 15.24 15.01 -8.25
N LEU A 216 14.88 13.78 -8.58
CA LEU A 216 15.77 12.64 -8.49
C LEU A 216 16.62 12.57 -9.77
N ALA A 217 17.86 12.09 -9.70
CA ALA A 217 18.87 12.26 -10.75
C ALA A 217 18.49 11.65 -12.12
N ASN A 218 17.49 10.75 -12.14
CA ASN A 218 17.03 10.04 -13.33
C ASN A 218 15.51 10.19 -13.61
N THR A 219 14.87 11.25 -13.11
CA THR A 219 13.43 11.52 -13.30
C THR A 219 13.14 12.67 -14.25
#